data_AF-A0A3D1WCK2-F1
#
_entry.id   AF-A0A3D1WCK2-F1
#
_cell.length_a   1.000
_cell.length_b   1.000
_cell.length_c   1.000
_cell.angle_alpha   90.00
_cell.angle_beta   90.00
_cell.angle_gamma   90.00
#
_symmetry.space_group_name_H-M   'P 1'
#
loop_
_entity.id
_entity.type
_entity.pdbx_description
1 polymer ?
#
loop_
_entity_poly.entity_id
_entity_poly.type
_entity_poly.pdbx_seq_one_letter_code
_entity_poly.pdbx_strand_id
1 'polypeptide(L)'
;MIRRPKFLTLFAVLTSFSAVVTVAANAAVTVTFTKADQYIDVPFSPSDREATLKTLKEHFEKLGSKLPSGQDLKIEVLEVDLAGRSEPSRMGSANDLRVLRGGADWPMIQLRYSLEAGGKSLKQGEAKISDLNYLNHLNRYPSGEPLRYEKAMLDDWFKKDILSAK
;
A
#
# COMPACT_ATOMS: atom_id res chain seq x y z
N MET A 1 33.81 -67.42 -39.06
CA MET A 1 32.67 -67.27 -38.13
C MET A 1 32.52 -65.76 -37.82
N ILE A 2 31.90 -64.97 -38.70
CA ILE A 2 30.51 -64.48 -38.64
C ILE A 2 30.14 -63.83 -37.29
N ARG A 3 30.04 -62.49 -37.25
CA ARG A 3 28.82 -61.72 -36.91
C ARG A 3 29.07 -60.19 -36.99
N ARG A 4 28.34 -59.51 -37.90
CA ARG A 4 27.99 -58.07 -37.86
C ARG A 4 26.68 -57.90 -37.02
N PRO A 5 26.07 -56.71 -36.90
CA PRO A 5 26.49 -55.36 -36.48
C PRO A 5 25.50 -54.76 -35.42
N LYS A 6 25.64 -53.47 -35.06
CA LYS A 6 24.60 -52.39 -35.02
C LYS A 6 24.92 -51.32 -33.95
N PHE A 7 24.14 -50.24 -33.97
CA PHE A 7 24.10 -49.04 -33.11
C PHE A 7 24.79 -47.82 -33.75
N LEU A 8 24.16 -46.65 -33.88
CA LEU A 8 22.80 -46.21 -33.63
C LEU A 8 22.62 -44.88 -34.38
N THR A 9 21.51 -44.69 -35.08
CA THR A 9 21.16 -43.46 -35.80
C THR A 9 20.88 -42.32 -34.82
N LEU A 10 21.52 -41.18 -34.99
CA LEU A 10 21.33 -39.97 -34.18
C LEU A 10 20.15 -39.15 -34.73
N PHE A 11 19.06 -39.02 -33.97
CA PHE A 11 18.00 -38.04 -34.23
C PHE A 11 18.28 -36.78 -33.40
N ALA A 12 18.66 -35.69 -34.06
CA ALA A 12 18.68 -34.36 -33.45
C ALA A 12 17.28 -33.75 -33.57
N VAL A 13 16.56 -33.67 -32.44
CA VAL A 13 15.29 -32.95 -32.34
C VAL A 13 15.60 -31.54 -31.85
N LEU A 14 15.42 -30.55 -32.73
CA LEU A 14 15.55 -29.13 -32.41
C LEU A 14 14.16 -28.62 -31.98
N THR A 15 13.88 -28.62 -30.69
CA THR A 15 12.67 -28.00 -30.13
C THR A 15 12.91 -26.51 -29.93
N SER A 16 12.33 -25.69 -30.81
CA SER A 16 12.22 -24.25 -30.62
C SER A 16 11.39 -23.93 -29.37
N PHE A 17 12.03 -23.35 -28.36
CA PHE A 17 11.37 -22.86 -27.15
C PHE A 17 10.94 -21.41 -27.38
N SER A 18 9.69 -21.20 -27.82
CA SER A 18 9.10 -19.87 -27.80
C SER A 18 8.77 -19.50 -26.36
N ALA A 19 9.61 -18.64 -25.75
CA ALA A 19 9.31 -18.05 -24.46
C ALA A 19 8.13 -17.08 -24.60
N VAL A 20 6.99 -17.43 -24.00
CA VAL A 20 5.90 -16.50 -23.76
C VAL A 20 6.36 -15.56 -22.65
N VAL A 21 6.74 -14.33 -23.00
CA VAL A 21 6.96 -13.29 -22.00
C VAL A 21 5.58 -12.80 -21.57
N THR A 22 5.08 -13.34 -20.45
CA THR A 22 3.92 -12.78 -19.78
C THR A 22 4.33 -11.44 -19.19
N VAL A 23 3.96 -10.34 -19.86
CA VAL A 23 4.01 -9.01 -19.24
C VAL A 23 2.89 -8.99 -18.20
N ALA A 24 3.23 -9.33 -16.96
CA ALA A 24 2.37 -9.01 -15.84
C ALA A 24 2.23 -7.49 -15.82
N ALA A 25 0.98 -7.00 -15.88
CA ALA A 25 0.69 -5.63 -15.50
C ALA A 25 0.96 -5.55 -13.99
N ASN A 26 2.21 -5.29 -13.63
CA ASN A 26 2.60 -5.14 -12.24
C ASN A 26 1.90 -3.88 -11.73
N ALA A 27 0.99 -4.05 -10.78
CA ALA A 27 0.53 -2.93 -9.98
C ALA A 27 1.77 -2.38 -9.26
N ALA A 28 2.15 -1.15 -9.61
CA ALA A 28 3.32 -0.49 -9.02
C ALA A 28 3.25 -0.42 -7.49
N VAL A 29 2.05 -0.55 -6.91
CA VAL A 29 1.84 -0.72 -5.47
C VAL A 29 0.90 -1.90 -5.19
N THR A 30 1.26 -2.73 -4.21
CA THR A 30 0.39 -3.75 -3.61
C THR A 30 0.18 -3.41 -2.14
N VAL A 31 -1.08 -3.37 -1.68
CA VAL A 31 -1.45 -3.04 -0.30
C VAL A 31 -2.22 -4.18 0.35
N THR A 32 -1.79 -4.60 1.53
CA THR A 32 -2.51 -5.55 2.40
C THR A 32 -2.81 -4.90 3.75
N PHE A 33 -3.97 -5.20 4.31
CA PHE A 33 -4.36 -4.75 5.66
C PHE A 33 -4.38 -5.95 6.60
N THR A 34 -3.47 -5.97 7.57
CA THR A 34 -3.34 -7.07 8.53
C THR A 34 -4.23 -6.82 9.75
N LYS A 35 -5.15 -7.75 10.06
CA LYS A 35 -6.06 -7.67 11.21
C LYS A 35 -6.82 -6.34 11.32
N ALA A 36 -7.42 -5.90 10.21
CA ALA A 36 -8.03 -4.57 10.11
C ALA A 36 -9.23 -4.35 11.04
N ASP A 37 -9.78 -5.41 11.63
CA ASP A 37 -10.79 -5.39 12.68
C ASP A 37 -10.23 -5.00 14.07
N GLN A 38 -8.90 -4.99 14.24
CA GLN A 38 -8.20 -4.70 15.49
C GLN A 38 -7.48 -3.35 15.49
N TYR A 39 -7.63 -2.55 14.43
CA TYR A 39 -7.00 -1.23 14.37
C TYR A 39 -7.55 -0.29 15.46
N ILE A 40 -6.67 0.59 15.96
CA ILE A 40 -6.91 1.52 17.07
C ILE A 40 -8.12 2.40 16.80
N ASP A 41 -8.21 2.99 15.61
CA ASP A 41 -9.28 3.91 15.27
C ASP A 41 -9.67 3.76 13.81
N VAL A 42 -10.63 2.88 13.57
CA VAL A 42 -11.39 2.74 12.33
C VAL A 42 -12.89 2.66 12.66
N PRO A 43 -13.79 2.99 11.71
CA PRO A 43 -15.21 2.91 11.98
C PRO A 43 -15.68 1.55 12.52
N PHE A 44 -16.61 1.58 13.48
CA PHE A 44 -17.18 0.37 14.06
C PHE A 44 -18.01 -0.41 13.03
N SER A 45 -18.83 0.30 12.25
CA SER A 45 -19.62 -0.27 11.17
C SER A 45 -18.73 -0.95 10.13
N PRO A 46 -18.98 -2.23 9.77
CA PRO A 46 -18.18 -2.94 8.77
C PRO A 46 -18.13 -2.23 7.41
N SER A 47 -19.25 -1.66 6.94
CA SER A 47 -19.32 -0.95 5.65
C SER A 47 -18.45 0.30 5.64
N ASP A 48 -18.48 1.06 6.72
CA ASP A 48 -17.75 2.34 6.82
C ASP A 48 -16.26 2.08 7.00
N ARG A 49 -15.92 1.00 7.72
CA ARG A 49 -14.55 0.50 7.81
C ARG A 49 -14.04 0.07 6.44
N GLU A 50 -14.80 -0.72 5.69
CA GLU A 50 -14.42 -1.14 4.34
C GLU A 50 -14.20 0.07 3.42
N ALA A 51 -15.11 1.06 3.46
CA ALA A 51 -14.97 2.30 2.70
C ALA A 51 -13.71 3.10 3.08
N THR A 52 -13.37 3.15 4.38
CA THR A 52 -12.16 3.78 4.90
C THR A 52 -10.91 3.08 4.38
N LEU A 53 -10.82 1.76 4.50
CA LEU A 53 -9.68 0.97 4.05
C LEU A 53 -9.52 1.03 2.52
N LYS A 54 -10.63 1.03 1.79
CA LYS A 54 -10.64 1.24 0.34
C LYS A 54 -10.07 2.61 -0.02
N THR A 55 -10.48 3.68 0.68
CA THR A 55 -9.95 5.03 0.47
C THR A 55 -8.43 5.10 0.74
N LEU A 56 -7.93 4.44 1.78
CA LEU A 56 -6.49 4.34 2.04
C LEU A 56 -5.77 3.58 0.94
N LYS A 57 -6.30 2.43 0.51
CA LYS A 57 -5.74 1.62 -0.57
C LYS A 57 -5.61 2.42 -1.86
N GLU A 58 -6.69 3.07 -2.28
CA GLU A 58 -6.71 3.91 -3.48
C GLU A 58 -5.69 5.04 -3.40
N HIS A 59 -5.48 5.62 -2.21
CA HIS A 59 -4.44 6.64 -2.03
C HIS A 59 -3.02 6.08 -2.16
N PHE A 60 -2.74 4.89 -1.60
CA PHE A 60 -1.46 4.21 -1.81
C PHE A 60 -1.23 3.83 -3.28
N GLU A 61 -2.26 3.36 -3.99
CA GLU A 61 -2.18 3.07 -5.43
C GLU A 61 -1.90 4.34 -6.23
N LYS A 62 -2.55 5.46 -5.87
CA LYS A 62 -2.27 6.78 -6.44
C LYS A 62 -0.82 7.22 -6.18
N LEU A 63 -0.28 6.98 -4.99
CA LEU A 63 1.13 7.23 -4.72
C LEU A 63 2.04 6.35 -5.58
N GLY A 64 1.68 5.08 -5.75
CA GLY A 64 2.35 4.12 -6.63
C GLY A 64 2.51 4.58 -8.07
N SER A 65 1.52 5.30 -8.61
CA SER A 65 1.60 5.88 -9.95
C SER A 65 2.75 6.88 -10.13
N LYS A 66 3.35 7.37 -9.04
CA LYS A 66 4.49 8.30 -9.04
C LYS A 66 5.84 7.58 -8.90
N LEU A 67 5.86 6.26 -8.74
CA LEU A 67 7.11 5.50 -8.68
C LEU A 67 7.86 5.58 -10.02
N PRO A 68 9.20 5.61 -10.00
CA PRO A 68 10.00 5.39 -11.19
C PRO A 68 9.64 4.08 -11.89
N SER A 69 9.71 4.08 -13.22
CA SER A 69 9.36 2.89 -14.02
C SER A 69 10.18 1.66 -13.62
N GLY A 70 9.50 0.52 -13.49
CA GLY A 70 10.12 -0.75 -13.11
C GLY A 70 10.36 -0.92 -11.60
N GLN A 71 9.88 0.03 -10.78
CA GLN A 71 9.81 -0.14 -9.33
C GLN A 71 8.42 -0.61 -8.89
N ASP A 72 8.41 -1.52 -7.92
CA ASP A 72 7.20 -2.04 -7.27
C ASP A 72 7.31 -1.84 -5.76
N LEU A 73 6.24 -1.34 -5.14
CA LEU A 73 6.16 -1.10 -3.70
C LEU A 73 5.09 -2.00 -3.07
N LYS A 74 5.50 -2.85 -2.13
CA LYS A 74 4.61 -3.67 -1.31
C LYS A 74 4.42 -2.97 0.04
N ILE A 75 3.18 -2.88 0.50
CA ILE A 75 2.80 -2.27 1.78
C ILE A 75 1.93 -3.25 2.56
N GLU A 76 2.33 -3.55 3.79
CA GLU A 76 1.51 -4.24 4.78
C GLU A 76 1.12 -3.24 5.87
N VAL A 77 -0.14 -2.85 5.92
CA VAL A 77 -0.66 -1.96 6.97
C VAL A 77 -0.90 -2.78 8.24
N LEU A 78 -0.22 -2.37 9.31
CA LEU A 78 -0.23 -3.02 10.62
C LEU A 78 -1.15 -2.33 11.63
N GLU A 79 -1.32 -1.01 11.50
CA GLU A 79 -2.12 -0.21 12.43
C GLU A 79 -2.66 1.05 11.74
N VAL A 80 -3.88 1.46 12.10
CA VAL A 80 -4.51 2.71 11.66
C VAL A 80 -5.15 3.40 12.85
N ASP A 81 -4.70 4.63 13.11
CA ASP A 81 -5.34 5.59 14.01
C ASP A 81 -5.68 6.84 13.19
N LEU A 82 -6.97 7.05 12.93
CA LEU A 82 -7.45 8.17 12.11
C LEU A 82 -7.43 9.49 12.90
N ALA A 83 -7.20 10.60 12.20
CA ALA A 83 -7.24 11.94 12.76
C ALA A 83 -8.60 12.27 13.39
N GLY A 84 -8.58 12.88 14.56
CA GLY A 84 -9.77 13.16 15.37
C GLY A 84 -10.28 11.93 16.10
N ARG A 85 -11.42 12.09 16.80
CA ARG A 85 -12.11 10.99 17.49
C ARG A 85 -13.59 11.01 17.15
N SER A 86 -14.17 9.84 16.91
CA SER A 86 -15.61 9.69 16.78
C SER A 86 -16.29 9.91 18.13
N GLU A 87 -17.17 10.91 18.21
CA GLU A 87 -17.98 11.16 19.41
C GLU A 87 -19.41 10.68 19.14
N PRO A 88 -20.04 9.96 20.10
CA PRO A 88 -21.44 9.60 19.99
C PRO A 88 -22.29 10.85 19.82
N SER A 89 -23.03 10.94 18.71
CA SER A 89 -23.92 12.08 18.50
C SER A 89 -25.07 11.99 19.53
N ARG A 90 -25.32 13.07 20.27
CA ARG A 90 -26.43 13.15 21.25
C ARG A 90 -27.82 12.94 20.62
N MET A 91 -27.91 12.97 19.29
CA MET A 91 -29.16 12.94 18.51
C MET A 91 -29.36 11.61 17.74
N GLY A 92 -28.58 10.56 18.02
CA GLY A 92 -28.77 9.24 17.38
C GLY A 92 -28.62 9.25 15.85
N SER A 93 -27.96 10.26 15.28
CA SER A 93 -27.63 10.29 13.86
C SER A 93 -26.57 9.24 13.57
N ALA A 94 -26.77 8.46 12.51
CA ALA A 94 -25.88 7.39 12.05
C ALA A 94 -24.48 7.85 11.62
N ASN A 95 -24.22 9.16 11.60
CA ASN A 95 -22.92 9.72 11.31
C ASN A 95 -22.25 10.12 12.63
N ASP A 96 -21.27 9.34 13.08
CA ASP A 96 -20.40 9.72 14.18
C ASP A 96 -19.75 11.07 13.86
N LEU A 97 -19.96 12.06 14.73
CA LEU A 97 -19.34 13.36 14.57
C LEU A 97 -17.86 13.20 14.93
N ARG A 98 -17.00 13.22 13.92
CA ARG A 98 -15.55 13.18 14.15
C ARG A 98 -15.06 14.55 14.58
N VAL A 99 -14.54 14.64 15.81
CA VAL A 99 -14.07 15.89 16.41
C VAL A 99 -12.55 15.94 16.33
N LEU A 100 -12.03 17.05 15.78
CA LEU A 100 -10.61 17.36 15.69
C LEU A 100 -10.27 18.38 16.77
N ARG A 101 -9.40 18.00 17.70
CA ARG A 101 -9.00 18.79 18.88
C ARG A 101 -7.56 19.30 18.76
N GLY A 102 -6.74 18.72 17.89
CA GLY A 102 -5.33 19.09 17.72
C GLY A 102 -4.45 18.65 18.90
N GLY A 103 -4.91 17.67 19.67
CA GLY A 103 -4.22 17.09 20.82
C GLY A 103 -3.71 15.70 20.47
N ALA A 104 -3.95 14.71 21.33
CA ALA A 104 -3.62 13.29 21.08
C ALA A 104 -4.63 12.60 20.13
N ASP A 105 -4.93 13.25 19.01
CA ASP A 105 -5.85 12.82 17.97
C ASP A 105 -5.29 13.07 16.56
N TRP A 106 -3.96 13.01 16.43
CA TRP A 106 -3.28 13.07 15.14
C TRP A 106 -3.45 11.76 14.35
N PRO A 107 -3.40 11.81 13.01
CA PRO A 107 -3.38 10.59 12.21
C PRO A 107 -2.07 9.83 12.46
N MET A 108 -2.17 8.50 12.52
CA MET A 108 -1.03 7.60 12.59
C MET A 108 -1.30 6.31 11.82
N ILE A 109 -0.33 5.87 11.03
CA ILE A 109 -0.37 4.57 10.36
C ILE A 109 0.96 3.85 10.62
N GLN A 110 0.88 2.60 11.10
CA GLN A 110 2.05 1.72 11.14
C GLN A 110 1.98 0.76 9.97
N LEU A 111 3.10 0.59 9.27
CA LEU A 111 3.19 -0.32 8.12
C LEU A 111 4.56 -0.98 8.00
N ARG A 112 4.60 -2.12 7.31
CA ARG A 112 5.82 -2.65 6.69
C ARG A 112 5.81 -2.33 5.21
N TYR A 113 6.99 -2.15 4.63
CA TYR A 113 7.11 -1.93 3.20
C TYR A 113 8.36 -2.60 2.61
N SER A 114 8.27 -2.91 1.32
CA SER A 114 9.39 -3.32 0.47
C SER A 114 9.26 -2.63 -0.88
N LEU A 115 10.28 -1.87 -1.27
CA LEU A 115 10.45 -1.26 -2.58
C LEU A 115 11.47 -2.10 -3.35
N GLU A 116 11.07 -2.60 -4.52
CA GLU A 116 11.87 -3.49 -5.35
C GLU A 116 11.99 -2.95 -6.77
N ALA A 117 13.08 -3.26 -7.46
CA ALA A 117 13.25 -2.99 -8.89
C ALA A 117 14.00 -4.13 -9.56
N GLY A 118 13.44 -4.69 -10.64
CA GLY A 118 14.07 -5.80 -11.37
C GLY A 118 14.39 -7.01 -10.48
N GLY A 119 13.55 -7.29 -9.48
CA GLY A 119 13.74 -8.39 -8.52
C GLY A 119 14.77 -8.14 -7.41
N LYS A 120 15.31 -6.91 -7.29
CA LYS A 120 16.22 -6.51 -6.20
C LYS A 120 15.51 -5.56 -5.25
N SER A 121 15.69 -5.77 -3.94
CA SER A 121 15.21 -4.83 -2.92
C SER A 121 16.05 -3.55 -2.95
N LEU A 122 15.38 -2.40 -3.12
CA LEU A 122 15.96 -1.05 -3.03
C LEU A 122 15.88 -0.51 -1.61
N LYS A 123 14.73 -0.72 -0.94
CA LYS A 123 14.50 -0.29 0.44
C LYS A 123 13.39 -1.14 1.06
N GLN A 124 13.54 -1.49 2.33
CA GLN A 124 12.50 -2.19 3.08
C GLN A 124 12.58 -1.82 4.56
N GLY A 125 11.47 -1.98 5.28
CA GLY A 125 11.45 -1.77 6.72
C GLY A 125 10.05 -1.62 7.28
N GLU A 126 9.98 -1.24 8.55
CA GLU A 126 8.75 -0.80 9.21
C GLU A 126 8.77 0.73 9.38
N ALA A 127 7.61 1.37 9.26
CA ALA A 127 7.43 2.79 9.50
C ALA A 127 6.20 3.02 10.39
N LYS A 128 6.35 3.91 11.37
CA LYS A 128 5.25 4.50 12.12
C LYS A 128 5.12 5.95 11.68
N ILE A 129 4.17 6.21 10.80
CA ILE A 129 3.96 7.50 10.15
C ILE A 129 2.94 8.26 10.99
N SER A 130 3.26 9.48 11.40
CA SER A 130 2.34 10.32 12.19
C SER A 130 2.53 11.79 11.86
N ASP A 131 1.47 12.57 12.04
CA ASP A 131 1.51 14.03 11.87
C ASP A 131 0.96 14.76 13.10
N LEU A 132 1.85 14.98 14.07
CA LEU A 132 1.54 15.68 15.32
C LEU A 132 1.02 17.12 15.11
N ASN A 133 1.28 17.72 13.94
CA ASN A 133 0.91 19.11 13.63
C ASN A 133 -0.20 19.20 12.57
N TYR A 134 -0.99 18.14 12.37
CA TYR A 134 -1.94 17.99 11.27
C TYR A 134 -2.97 19.13 11.08
N LEU A 135 -3.26 19.91 12.14
CA LEU A 135 -4.13 21.10 12.08
C LEU A 135 -3.39 22.42 11.86
N ASN A 136 -2.08 22.45 12.10
CA ASN A 136 -1.27 23.67 12.15
C ASN A 136 -0.51 23.96 10.85
N HIS A 137 -0.57 23.06 9.86
CA HIS A 137 0.01 23.31 8.53
C HIS A 137 -1.06 23.31 7.44
N LEU A 138 -0.68 23.85 6.29
CA LEU A 138 -1.54 23.83 5.12
C LEU A 138 -1.80 22.38 4.70
N ASN A 139 -3.06 21.97 4.67
CA ASN A 139 -3.47 20.70 4.10
C ASN A 139 -3.90 20.92 2.64
N ARG A 140 -3.23 20.25 1.70
CA ARG A 140 -3.49 20.38 0.26
C ARG A 140 -4.82 19.80 -0.21
N TYR A 141 -5.43 18.93 0.59
CA TYR A 141 -6.73 18.35 0.30
C TYR A 141 -7.84 19.30 0.78
N PRO A 142 -8.96 19.44 0.06
CA PRO A 142 -10.06 20.30 0.48
C PRO A 142 -10.75 19.77 1.75
N SER A 143 -11.54 20.62 2.42
CA SER A 143 -12.17 20.30 3.72
C SER A 143 -13.12 19.10 3.69
N GLY A 144 -13.79 18.85 2.56
CA GLY A 144 -14.69 17.70 2.38
C GLY A 144 -14.02 16.43 1.90
N GLU A 145 -12.71 16.43 1.67
CA GLU A 145 -12.00 15.24 1.19
C GLU A 145 -11.95 14.17 2.31
N PRO A 146 -12.41 12.93 2.05
CA PRO A 146 -12.26 11.83 2.98
C PRO A 146 -10.79 11.56 3.30
N LEU A 147 -10.48 11.38 4.58
CA LEU A 147 -9.14 11.06 5.09
C LEU A 147 -8.07 12.09 4.71
N ARG A 148 -8.44 13.38 4.64
CA ARG A 148 -7.54 14.45 4.16
C ARG A 148 -6.24 14.59 4.95
N TYR A 149 -6.23 14.25 6.24
CA TYR A 149 -5.04 14.37 7.08
C TYR A 149 -4.13 13.16 6.91
N GLU A 150 -4.69 11.96 6.86
CA GLU A 150 -3.97 10.72 6.57
C GLU A 150 -3.33 10.80 5.19
N LYS A 151 -4.06 11.27 4.18
CA LYS A 151 -3.55 11.43 2.83
C LYS A 151 -2.36 12.40 2.76
N ALA A 152 -2.45 13.54 3.43
CA ALA A 152 -1.36 14.52 3.49
C ALA A 152 -0.13 13.95 4.22
N MET A 153 -0.33 13.26 5.33
CA MET A 153 0.72 12.57 6.07
C MET A 153 1.42 11.49 5.23
N LEU A 154 0.64 10.67 4.50
CA LEU A 154 1.16 9.62 3.63
C LEU A 154 1.88 10.18 2.39
N ASP A 155 1.40 11.29 1.83
CA ASP A 155 2.09 12.03 0.76
C ASP A 155 3.50 12.42 1.19
N ASP A 156 3.62 12.96 2.40
CA ASP A 156 4.88 13.43 2.98
C ASP A 156 5.86 12.29 3.22
N TRP A 157 5.39 11.21 3.85
CA TRP A 157 6.19 9.99 4.04
C TRP A 157 6.67 9.43 2.71
N PHE A 158 5.76 9.25 1.75
CA PHE A 158 6.10 8.67 0.45
C PHE A 158 7.16 9.50 -0.28
N LYS A 159 7.04 10.83 -0.26
CA LYS A 159 8.03 11.73 -0.85
C LYS A 159 9.38 11.63 -0.14
N LYS A 160 9.38 11.61 1.20
CA LYS A 160 10.61 11.65 2.02
C LYS A 160 11.33 10.31 2.05
N ASP A 161 10.61 9.20 2.07
CA ASP A 161 11.18 7.88 2.34
C ASP A 161 11.18 6.93 1.16
N ILE A 162 10.18 7.01 0.28
CA ILE A 162 10.07 6.09 -0.86
C ILE A 162 10.75 6.70 -2.08
N LEU A 163 10.38 7.92 -2.48
CA LEU A 163 10.95 8.57 -3.67
C LEU A 163 12.40 9.03 -3.51
N SER A 164 12.92 9.10 -2.28
CA SER A 164 14.32 9.44 -2.02
C SER A 164 15.25 8.21 -2.05
N ALA A 165 14.69 7.00 -2.08
CA ALA A 165 15.45 5.76 -2.15
C ALA A 165 16.12 5.63 -3.53
N LYS A 166 17.37 5.15 -3.54
CA LYS A 166 18.18 4.94 -4.74
C LYS A 166 18.55 3.47 -4.89
#